data_AF-A7RZF6-F1
#
_entry.id   AF-A7RZF6-F1
#
_cell.length_a   1.000
_cell.length_b   1.000
_cell.length_c   1.000
_cell.angle_alpha   90.00
_cell.angle_beta   90.00
_cell.angle_gamma   90.00
#
_symmetry.space_group_name_H-M   'P 1'
#
loop_
_entity.id
_entity.type
_entity.pdbx_description
1 polymer ?
#
loop_
_entity_poly.entity_id
_entity_poly.type
_entity_poly.pdbx_seq_one_letter_code
_entity_poly.pdbx_strand_id
1 'polypeptide(L)'
;QRLFQADINRLYHGVDYNISLQNHTRPSMRDDVAPLPLFTWVNETRLKHTTFSSMEALFDNYFLYTGNKEHESKQEREEKKGFIEAVMATDVMKLTHNYLVHERLVPKSRGSFKKLLIKLWFNFYRRKTAGDTSGFEHVFVGNRRPQDVVGGMHNWVRFYREEKKKKADYEGFIVANTAEPRIVTARFKYHTVQKPIGGFFVGTSPEFELSLYTTCFLKYPNGKCTCQMNGKRVKMITYRDRRTSLVATAYPVV
;
A
#
# COMPACT_ATOMS: atom_id res chain seq x y z
N GLN A 1 -8.86 15.98 1.26
CA GLN A 1 -9.74 16.37 0.15
C GLN A 1 -8.98 16.61 -1.15
N ARG A 2 -8.10 17.63 -1.24
CA ARG A 2 -7.41 18.02 -2.49
C ARG A 2 -6.66 16.87 -3.18
N LEU A 3 -5.89 16.08 -2.43
CA LEU A 3 -5.19 14.91 -2.99
C LEU A 3 -6.16 13.89 -3.61
N PHE A 4 -7.30 13.65 -2.95
CA PHE A 4 -8.31 12.71 -3.44
C PHE A 4 -8.96 13.23 -4.72
N GLN A 5 -9.27 14.52 -4.81
CA GLN A 5 -9.81 15.11 -6.04
C GLN A 5 -8.81 15.08 -7.20
N ALA A 6 -7.51 15.26 -6.91
CA ALA A 6 -6.44 15.22 -7.90
C ALA A 6 -6.03 13.79 -8.32
N ASP A 7 -6.55 12.75 -7.67
CA ASP A 7 -6.26 11.35 -7.99
C ASP A 7 -7.04 10.91 -9.25
N ILE A 8 -6.57 11.38 -10.42
CA ILE A 8 -7.18 11.11 -11.72
C ILE A 8 -6.94 9.67 -12.21
N ASN A 9 -5.92 9.01 -11.68
CA ASN A 9 -5.56 7.64 -12.05
C ASN A 9 -6.37 6.61 -11.26
N ARG A 10 -7.11 7.01 -10.22
CA ARG A 10 -8.01 6.08 -9.50
C ARG A 10 -8.97 5.35 -10.44
N LEU A 11 -9.35 4.16 -10.01
CA LEU A 11 -10.39 3.35 -10.61
C LEU A 11 -11.71 3.57 -9.86
N TYR A 12 -12.83 3.50 -10.59
CA TYR A 12 -14.17 3.70 -10.04
C TYR A 12 -14.95 2.39 -9.94
N HIS A 13 -15.59 2.16 -8.79
CA HIS A 13 -16.44 0.98 -8.59
C HIS A 13 -17.63 1.01 -9.56
N GLY A 14 -17.94 -0.13 -10.20
CA GLY A 14 -19.00 -0.24 -11.21
C GLY A 14 -18.59 0.22 -12.60
N VAL A 15 -17.40 0.80 -12.77
CA VAL A 15 -16.86 1.28 -14.06
C VAL A 15 -15.55 0.58 -14.39
N ASP A 16 -14.59 0.61 -13.48
CA ASP A 16 -13.25 0.06 -13.68
C ASP A 16 -12.97 -1.18 -12.82
N TYR A 17 -13.75 -1.42 -11.77
CA TYR A 17 -13.67 -2.64 -10.95
C TYR A 17 -15.00 -2.94 -10.26
N ASN A 18 -15.20 -4.20 -9.87
CA ASN A 18 -16.26 -4.66 -8.99
C ASN A 18 -15.69 -5.57 -7.91
N ILE A 19 -16.27 -5.49 -6.71
CA ILE A 19 -15.94 -6.39 -5.61
C ILE A 19 -17.20 -7.04 -5.03
N SER A 20 -17.04 -8.24 -4.46
CA SER A 20 -18.06 -8.93 -3.68
C SER A 20 -17.58 -9.09 -2.24
N LEU A 21 -18.20 -8.34 -1.32
CA LEU A 21 -17.86 -8.42 0.11
C LEU A 21 -18.29 -9.75 0.74
N GLN A 22 -19.27 -10.46 0.14
CA GLN A 22 -19.78 -11.72 0.67
C GLN A 22 -20.19 -11.57 2.14
N ASN A 23 -19.72 -12.42 3.05
CA ASN A 23 -20.16 -12.43 4.44
C ASN A 23 -19.17 -11.74 5.40
N HIS A 24 -19.74 -11.27 6.50
CA HIS A 24 -19.00 -10.68 7.60
C HIS A 24 -18.27 -11.76 8.42
N THR A 25 -17.00 -11.50 8.75
CA THR A 25 -16.15 -12.35 9.59
C THR A 25 -15.54 -11.58 10.76
N ARG A 26 -14.78 -12.25 11.62
CA ARG A 26 -14.06 -11.65 12.76
C ARG A 26 -12.64 -12.21 12.84
N PRO A 27 -11.68 -11.50 13.46
CA PRO A 27 -10.28 -11.95 13.51
C PRO A 27 -10.07 -13.35 14.13
N SER A 28 -10.94 -13.74 15.06
CA SER A 28 -10.89 -15.03 15.76
C SER A 28 -11.66 -16.15 15.06
N MET A 29 -12.43 -15.84 14.01
CA MET A 29 -13.19 -16.83 13.25
C MET A 29 -12.24 -17.72 12.46
N ARG A 30 -12.55 -19.01 12.38
CA ARG A 30 -11.73 -20.00 11.67
C ARG A 30 -12.27 -20.33 10.29
N ASP A 31 -13.59 -20.28 10.15
CA ASP A 31 -14.28 -20.63 8.93
C ASP A 31 -14.06 -19.58 7.85
N ASP A 32 -13.88 -20.05 6.63
CA ASP A 32 -14.01 -19.23 5.45
C ASP A 32 -15.50 -19.00 5.17
N VAL A 33 -15.91 -17.73 5.22
CA VAL A 33 -17.29 -17.31 4.97
C VAL A 33 -17.43 -16.56 3.64
N ALA A 34 -16.38 -16.59 2.80
CA ALA A 34 -16.31 -15.93 1.51
C ALA A 34 -15.75 -16.89 0.44
N PRO A 35 -16.55 -17.88 -0.01
CA PRO A 35 -16.08 -18.92 -0.92
C PRO A 35 -15.70 -18.43 -2.33
N LEU A 36 -15.93 -17.14 -2.64
CA LEU A 36 -15.59 -16.51 -3.92
C LEU A 36 -14.48 -15.47 -3.72
N PRO A 37 -13.77 -15.07 -4.79
CA PRO A 37 -12.84 -13.95 -4.74
C PRO A 37 -13.52 -12.63 -4.30
N LEU A 38 -12.77 -11.77 -3.60
CA LEU A 38 -13.19 -10.39 -3.32
C LEU A 38 -13.36 -9.61 -4.62
N PHE A 39 -12.39 -9.68 -5.53
CA PHE A 39 -12.45 -8.99 -6.81
C PHE A 39 -13.18 -9.84 -7.85
N THR A 40 -14.41 -9.45 -8.18
CA THR A 40 -15.19 -10.13 -9.23
C THR A 40 -14.73 -9.70 -10.62
N TRP A 41 -14.24 -8.46 -10.77
CA TRP A 41 -13.70 -7.94 -12.01
C TRP A 41 -12.83 -6.69 -11.79
N VAL A 42 -11.77 -6.55 -12.59
CA VAL A 42 -10.94 -5.32 -12.68
C VAL A 42 -10.59 -5.07 -14.15
N ASN A 43 -10.73 -3.82 -14.59
CA ASN A 43 -10.31 -3.39 -15.92
C ASN A 43 -8.78 -3.32 -16.01
N GLU A 44 -8.16 -4.42 -16.48
CA GLU A 44 -6.71 -4.51 -16.53
C GLU A 44 -6.04 -3.51 -17.48
N THR A 45 -6.77 -2.94 -18.44
CA THR A 45 -6.21 -1.90 -19.31
C THR A 45 -5.81 -0.67 -18.50
N ARG A 46 -6.58 -0.31 -17.46
CA ARG A 46 -6.28 0.80 -16.55
C ARG A 46 -5.00 0.55 -15.74
N LEU A 47 -4.68 -0.71 -15.43
CA LEU A 47 -3.47 -1.09 -14.69
C LEU A 47 -2.21 -1.13 -15.57
N LYS A 48 -2.38 -1.36 -16.89
CA LYS A 48 -1.27 -1.38 -17.86
C LYS A 48 -0.71 0.00 -18.20
N HIS A 49 -1.42 1.06 -17.85
CA HIS A 49 -0.99 2.43 -18.07
C HIS A 49 -0.67 3.11 -16.73
N THR A 50 -0.11 4.33 -16.79
CA THR A 50 0.08 5.21 -15.63
C THR A 50 1.11 4.68 -14.61
N THR A 51 0.96 5.08 -13.36
CA THR A 51 1.77 4.71 -12.21
C THR A 51 1.51 3.28 -11.71
N PHE A 52 0.41 2.65 -12.12
CA PHE A 52 0.15 1.25 -11.78
C PHE A 52 1.20 0.32 -12.38
N SER A 53 1.46 0.42 -13.68
CA SER A 53 2.45 -0.43 -14.36
C SER A 53 3.84 -0.33 -13.72
N SER A 54 4.28 0.88 -13.35
CA SER A 54 5.59 1.05 -12.70
C SER A 54 5.60 0.58 -11.24
N MET A 55 4.47 0.60 -10.55
CA MET A 55 4.34 -0.02 -9.22
C MET A 55 4.35 -1.56 -9.32
N GLU A 56 3.65 -2.13 -10.29
CA GLU A 56 3.56 -3.59 -10.45
C GLU A 56 4.91 -4.22 -10.80
N ALA A 57 5.74 -3.52 -11.57
CA ALA A 57 7.13 -3.91 -11.86
C ALA A 57 8.04 -3.93 -10.61
N LEU A 58 7.56 -3.47 -9.45
CA LEU A 58 8.30 -3.58 -8.19
C LEU A 58 7.91 -4.81 -7.38
N PHE A 59 6.82 -5.52 -7.73
CA PHE A 59 6.27 -6.58 -6.88
C PHE A 59 7.10 -7.86 -6.86
N ASP A 60 7.87 -8.13 -7.91
CA ASP A 60 8.76 -9.28 -8.06
C ASP A 60 10.22 -9.01 -7.62
N ASN A 61 10.53 -7.77 -7.22
CA ASN A 61 11.86 -7.33 -6.76
C ASN A 61 12.20 -7.73 -5.32
N TYR A 62 11.33 -8.50 -4.66
CA TYR A 62 11.42 -8.76 -3.22
C TYR A 62 11.25 -10.24 -2.93
N PHE A 63 12.01 -10.73 -1.94
CA PHE A 63 11.79 -12.09 -1.46
C PHE A 63 10.49 -12.19 -0.66
N LEU A 64 9.76 -13.30 -0.86
CA LEU A 64 8.54 -13.57 -0.10
C LEU A 64 8.79 -13.65 1.42
N TYR A 65 9.94 -14.18 1.83
CA TYR A 65 10.29 -14.39 3.24
C TYR A 65 11.31 -13.36 3.72
N THR A 66 10.96 -12.63 4.77
CA THR A 66 11.94 -11.80 5.50
C THR A 66 13.04 -12.64 6.13
N GLY A 67 14.22 -12.05 6.27
CA GLY A 67 15.42 -12.70 6.79
C GLY A 67 16.44 -13.04 5.71
N ASN A 68 16.05 -12.98 4.44
CA ASN A 68 16.99 -13.00 3.33
C ASN A 68 17.53 -11.60 3.11
N LYS A 69 18.84 -11.49 2.87
CA LYS A 69 19.44 -10.21 2.50
C LYS A 69 18.94 -9.84 1.11
N GLU A 70 18.26 -8.69 1.01
CA GLU A 70 17.81 -8.20 -0.27
C GLU A 70 19.01 -7.72 -1.09
N HIS A 71 19.07 -8.13 -2.35
CA HIS A 71 20.14 -7.77 -3.27
C HIS A 71 19.55 -7.01 -4.45
N GLU A 72 19.83 -5.72 -4.49
CA GLU A 72 19.28 -4.86 -5.53
C GLU A 72 20.04 -4.99 -6.85
N SER A 73 19.41 -5.58 -7.86
CA SER A 73 19.91 -5.66 -9.23
C SER A 73 19.94 -4.28 -9.91
N LYS A 74 20.57 -4.17 -11.09
CA LYS A 74 20.54 -2.93 -11.87
C LYS A 74 19.12 -2.61 -12.35
N GLN A 75 18.36 -3.63 -12.76
CA GLN A 75 16.99 -3.49 -13.21
C GLN A 75 16.08 -2.97 -12.09
N GLU A 76 16.20 -3.53 -10.89
CA GLU A 76 15.39 -3.12 -9.73
C GLU A 76 15.66 -1.66 -9.32
N ARG A 77 16.90 -1.18 -9.50
CA ARG A 77 17.24 0.26 -9.34
C ARG A 77 16.50 1.12 -10.35
N GLU A 78 16.42 0.67 -11.59
CA GLU A 78 15.79 1.40 -12.69
C GLU A 78 14.28 1.43 -12.53
N GLU A 79 13.65 0.32 -12.14
CA GLU A 79 12.21 0.23 -11.83
C GLU A 79 11.85 1.15 -10.66
N LYS A 80 12.64 1.16 -9.58
CA LYS A 80 12.41 2.06 -8.44
C LYS A 80 12.52 3.53 -8.82
N LYS A 81 13.53 3.88 -9.63
CA LYS A 81 13.64 5.24 -10.16
C LYS A 81 12.45 5.57 -11.05
N GLY A 82 12.07 4.67 -11.95
CA GLY A 82 10.93 4.83 -12.86
C GLY A 82 9.61 5.04 -12.11
N PHE A 83 9.35 4.26 -11.07
CA PHE A 83 8.18 4.44 -10.21
C PHE A 83 8.19 5.80 -9.51
N ILE A 84 9.29 6.19 -8.87
CA ILE A 84 9.41 7.50 -8.21
C ILE A 84 9.24 8.66 -9.19
N GLU A 85 9.81 8.56 -10.40
CA GLU A 85 9.62 9.55 -11.46
C GLU A 85 8.15 9.65 -11.88
N ALA A 86 7.50 8.50 -12.12
CA ALA A 86 6.10 8.44 -12.54
C ALA A 86 5.17 9.08 -11.50
N VAL A 87 5.28 8.70 -10.22
CA VAL A 87 4.43 9.28 -9.16
C VAL A 87 4.73 10.76 -8.96
N MET A 88 5.99 11.20 -9.06
CA MET A 88 6.38 12.61 -8.93
C MET A 88 5.84 13.51 -10.05
N ALA A 89 5.50 12.94 -11.20
CA ALA A 89 4.90 13.67 -12.32
C ALA A 89 3.42 14.00 -12.11
N THR A 90 2.75 13.29 -11.19
CA THR A 90 1.31 13.43 -10.91
C THR A 90 1.00 14.70 -10.12
N ASP A 91 -0.22 15.23 -10.28
CA ASP A 91 -0.67 16.38 -9.50
C ASP A 91 -0.85 16.06 -8.02
N VAL A 92 -1.19 14.80 -7.69
CA VAL A 92 -1.23 14.30 -6.32
C VAL A 92 0.12 14.51 -5.63
N MET A 93 1.21 14.07 -6.24
CA MET A 93 2.53 14.19 -5.61
C MET A 93 3.06 15.63 -5.64
N LYS A 94 2.73 16.44 -6.66
CA LYS A 94 3.03 17.89 -6.67
C LYS A 94 2.35 18.60 -5.50
N LEU A 95 1.06 18.34 -5.27
CA LEU A 95 0.30 18.90 -4.16
C LEU A 95 0.89 18.45 -2.81
N THR A 96 1.25 17.19 -2.68
CA THR A 96 1.91 16.65 -1.49
C THR A 96 3.25 17.32 -1.22
N HIS A 97 4.10 17.44 -2.25
CA HIS A 97 5.41 18.10 -2.11
C HIS A 97 5.24 19.56 -1.66
N ASN A 98 4.37 20.32 -2.32
CA ASN A 98 4.09 21.71 -1.97
C ASN A 98 3.60 21.86 -0.52
N TYR A 99 2.68 20.99 -0.10
CA TYR A 99 2.18 20.98 1.28
C TYR A 99 3.29 20.66 2.28
N LEU A 100 4.06 19.59 2.06
CA LEU A 100 5.13 19.20 2.99
C LEU A 100 6.26 20.23 3.06
N VAL A 101 6.52 20.95 1.96
CA VAL A 101 7.47 22.08 1.95
C VAL A 101 6.94 23.24 2.79
N HIS A 102 5.66 23.59 2.65
CA HIS A 102 5.01 24.61 3.47
C HIS A 102 5.10 24.26 4.97
N GLU A 103 4.87 23.00 5.31
CA GLU A 103 4.99 22.48 6.67
C GLU A 103 6.46 22.32 7.15
N ARG A 104 7.45 22.64 6.30
CA ARG A 104 8.89 22.50 6.58
C ARG A 104 9.32 21.07 6.94
N LEU A 105 8.60 20.07 6.44
CA LEU A 105 8.87 18.65 6.71
C LEU A 105 9.78 18.00 5.65
N VAL A 106 9.90 18.62 4.48
CA VAL A 106 10.70 18.09 3.37
C VAL A 106 11.48 19.20 2.63
N PRO A 107 12.53 18.84 1.87
CA PRO A 107 13.28 19.80 1.06
C PRO A 107 12.43 20.49 -0.02
N LYS A 108 12.73 21.76 -0.31
CA LYS A 108 12.10 22.54 -1.39
C LYS A 108 12.38 21.96 -2.78
N SER A 109 13.59 21.43 -3.01
CA SER A 109 13.97 20.87 -4.31
C SER A 109 13.25 19.56 -4.58
N ARG A 110 12.65 19.45 -5.78
CA ARG A 110 12.04 18.20 -6.27
C ARG A 110 13.04 17.04 -6.30
N GLY A 111 14.29 17.31 -6.68
CA GLY A 111 15.35 16.29 -6.71
C GLY A 111 15.69 15.77 -5.32
N SER A 112 15.76 16.66 -4.32
CA SER A 112 15.99 16.26 -2.93
C SER A 112 14.78 15.54 -2.32
N PHE A 113 13.55 15.92 -2.70
CA PHE A 113 12.35 15.20 -2.28
C PHE A 113 12.28 13.79 -2.88
N LYS A 114 12.65 13.59 -4.15
CA LYS A 114 12.82 12.25 -4.74
C LYS A 114 13.78 11.37 -3.95
N LYS A 115 14.96 11.92 -3.58
CA LYS A 115 15.94 11.21 -2.75
C LYS A 115 15.36 10.85 -1.38
N LEU A 116 14.56 11.73 -0.79
CA LEU A 116 13.87 11.45 0.47
C LEU A 116 12.83 10.33 0.32
N LEU A 117 12.01 10.34 -0.73
CA LEU A 117 11.05 9.26 -0.99
C LEU A 117 11.75 7.92 -1.17
N ILE A 118 12.82 7.87 -1.97
CA ILE A 118 13.66 6.67 -2.12
C ILE A 118 14.17 6.20 -0.76
N LYS A 119 14.73 7.12 0.04
CA LYS A 119 15.22 6.79 1.38
C LYS A 119 14.12 6.21 2.27
N LEU A 120 12.96 6.86 2.36
CA LEU A 120 11.89 6.47 3.28
C LEU A 120 11.25 5.13 2.93
N TRP A 121 11.07 4.86 1.64
CA TRP A 121 10.28 3.73 1.15
C TRP A 121 11.13 2.56 0.68
N PHE A 122 12.31 2.80 0.12
CA PHE A 122 13.08 1.77 -0.59
C PHE A 122 14.42 1.43 0.03
N ASN A 123 14.95 2.23 0.96
CA ASN A 123 16.16 1.81 1.67
C ASN A 123 15.85 0.62 2.57
N PHE A 124 16.63 -0.44 2.41
CA PHE A 124 16.53 -1.60 3.26
C PHE A 124 16.99 -1.28 4.69
N TYR A 125 16.26 -1.79 5.66
CA TYR A 125 16.63 -1.77 7.07
C TYR A 125 16.48 -3.18 7.65
N ARG A 126 16.97 -3.36 8.88
CA ARG A 126 16.93 -4.64 9.58
C ARG A 126 15.62 -4.80 10.34
N ARG A 127 14.79 -5.78 9.96
CA ARG A 127 13.66 -6.26 10.75
C ARG A 127 13.93 -7.64 11.38
N LYS A 128 14.59 -8.56 10.67
CA LYS A 128 15.18 -9.79 11.23
C LYS A 128 16.69 -9.83 10.99
N THR A 129 17.11 -9.84 9.73
CA THR A 129 18.53 -9.79 9.33
C THR A 129 18.87 -8.42 8.73
N ALA A 130 20.16 -8.09 8.61
CA ALA A 130 20.57 -6.77 8.14
C ALA A 130 20.20 -6.56 6.67
N GLY A 131 19.37 -5.55 6.39
CA GLY A 131 18.95 -5.20 5.03
C GLY A 131 17.96 -6.19 4.42
N ASP A 132 16.99 -6.62 5.22
CA ASP A 132 16.06 -7.70 4.86
C ASP A 132 14.64 -7.22 4.53
N THR A 133 14.36 -5.94 4.69
CA THR A 133 13.05 -5.39 4.31
C THR A 133 13.09 -3.88 4.05
N SER A 134 12.10 -3.38 3.31
CA SER A 134 11.86 -1.94 3.09
C SER A 134 10.42 -1.53 3.42
N GLY A 135 10.17 -0.22 3.52
CA GLY A 135 8.83 0.31 3.77
C GLY A 135 7.86 -0.02 2.63
N PHE A 136 8.32 0.07 1.38
CA PHE A 136 7.54 -0.24 0.19
C PHE A 136 7.17 -1.72 0.15
N GLU A 137 8.15 -2.60 0.30
CA GLU A 137 7.93 -4.05 0.37
C GLU A 137 6.89 -4.38 1.43
N HIS A 138 7.07 -3.90 2.66
CA HIS A 138 6.14 -4.24 3.72
C HIS A 138 4.73 -3.72 3.42
N VAL A 139 4.58 -2.44 3.08
CA VAL A 139 3.25 -1.82 2.91
C VAL A 139 2.55 -2.32 1.66
N PHE A 140 3.21 -2.28 0.51
CA PHE A 140 2.59 -2.53 -0.79
C PHE A 140 2.68 -3.99 -1.21
N VAL A 141 3.83 -4.66 -1.05
CA VAL A 141 4.03 -6.04 -1.52
C VAL A 141 3.52 -7.06 -0.50
N GLY A 142 3.77 -6.79 0.77
CA GLY A 142 3.59 -7.75 1.86
C GLY A 142 4.71 -8.78 1.92
N ASN A 143 4.96 -9.27 3.12
CA ASN A 143 6.06 -10.21 3.38
C ASN A 143 5.62 -11.29 4.37
N ARG A 144 6.17 -12.50 4.25
CA ARG A 144 6.02 -13.55 5.27
C ARG A 144 7.13 -13.43 6.31
N ARG A 145 6.73 -13.48 7.57
CA ARG A 145 7.64 -13.64 8.70
C ARG A 145 7.78 -15.14 9.01
N PRO A 146 8.99 -15.62 9.38
CA PRO A 146 9.23 -17.03 9.73
C PRO A 146 8.32 -17.68 10.80
N GLN A 147 7.50 -16.90 11.52
CA GLN A 147 6.48 -17.42 12.45
C GLN A 147 5.11 -17.60 11.78
N ASP A 148 5.08 -17.78 10.46
CA ASP A 148 3.84 -17.83 9.67
C ASP A 148 2.91 -16.65 9.99
N VAL A 149 3.45 -15.45 9.85
CA VAL A 149 2.66 -14.22 9.91
C VAL A 149 2.83 -13.46 8.60
N VAL A 150 1.71 -13.13 7.96
CA VAL A 150 1.69 -12.18 6.85
C VAL A 150 1.84 -10.78 7.42
N GLY A 151 3.01 -10.18 7.20
CA GLY A 151 3.26 -8.78 7.49
C GLY A 151 2.82 -7.91 6.32
N GLY A 152 2.14 -6.80 6.61
CA GLY A 152 1.89 -5.80 5.58
C GLY A 152 0.83 -6.24 4.58
N MET A 153 1.07 -6.07 3.27
CA MET A 153 0.08 -6.31 2.21
C MET A 153 -1.19 -5.48 2.41
N HIS A 154 -1.05 -4.17 2.21
CA HIS A 154 -2.09 -3.17 2.39
C HIS A 154 -2.42 -2.42 1.08
N ASN A 155 -2.00 -2.97 -0.07
CA ASN A 155 -2.31 -2.45 -1.39
C ASN A 155 -3.28 -3.38 -2.13
N TRP A 156 -4.35 -2.82 -2.69
CA TRP A 156 -5.38 -3.60 -3.36
C TRP A 156 -4.94 -4.21 -4.68
N VAL A 157 -4.06 -3.55 -5.43
CA VAL A 157 -3.55 -4.10 -6.70
C VAL A 157 -2.73 -5.35 -6.41
N ARG A 158 -1.87 -5.29 -5.40
CA ARG A 158 -1.12 -6.46 -4.93
C ARG A 158 -2.07 -7.59 -4.52
N PHE A 159 -3.07 -7.29 -3.70
CA PHE A 159 -4.05 -8.29 -3.26
C PHE A 159 -4.79 -8.92 -4.45
N TYR A 160 -5.32 -8.09 -5.36
CA TYR A 160 -5.99 -8.53 -6.59
C TYR A 160 -5.12 -9.48 -7.42
N ARG A 161 -3.85 -9.13 -7.65
CA ARG A 161 -2.93 -9.98 -8.43
C ARG A 161 -2.65 -11.31 -7.75
N GLU A 162 -2.50 -11.33 -6.43
CA GLU A 162 -2.26 -12.57 -5.69
C GLU A 162 -3.52 -13.43 -5.58
N GLU A 163 -4.70 -12.82 -5.44
CA GLU A 163 -6.00 -13.51 -5.47
C GLU A 163 -6.24 -14.16 -6.83
N LYS A 164 -5.99 -13.43 -7.92
CA LYS A 164 -6.06 -13.97 -9.29
C LYS A 164 -5.10 -15.14 -9.53
N LYS A 165 -3.95 -15.15 -8.85
CA LYS A 165 -2.97 -16.25 -8.87
C LYS A 165 -3.31 -17.39 -7.91
N LYS A 166 -4.44 -17.32 -7.19
CA LYS A 166 -4.84 -18.25 -6.11
C LYS A 166 -3.81 -18.35 -4.99
N LYS A 167 -3.02 -17.28 -4.80
CA LYS A 167 -2.06 -17.13 -3.70
C LYS A 167 -2.65 -16.34 -2.54
N ALA A 168 -3.58 -15.42 -2.79
CA ALA A 168 -4.39 -14.83 -1.73
C ALA A 168 -5.80 -15.43 -1.75
N ASP A 169 -6.38 -15.63 -0.58
CA ASP A 169 -7.69 -16.23 -0.39
C ASP A 169 -8.49 -15.36 0.57
N TYR A 170 -9.46 -14.62 0.05
CA TYR A 170 -10.31 -13.73 0.82
C TYR A 170 -11.36 -14.53 1.60
N GLU A 171 -11.40 -14.35 2.92
CA GLU A 171 -12.28 -15.17 3.79
C GLU A 171 -13.40 -14.37 4.46
N GLY A 172 -13.64 -13.13 4.00
CA GLY A 172 -14.71 -12.27 4.48
C GLY A 172 -14.24 -10.90 5.00
N PHE A 173 -15.19 -9.96 5.10
CA PHE A 173 -14.92 -8.61 5.60
C PHE A 173 -15.14 -8.52 7.10
N ILE A 174 -14.28 -7.76 7.78
CA ILE A 174 -14.45 -7.38 9.19
C ILE A 174 -15.15 -6.03 9.26
N VAL A 175 -14.64 -5.04 8.50
CA VAL A 175 -15.28 -3.73 8.34
C VAL A 175 -15.04 -3.27 6.91
N ALA A 176 -16.07 -2.73 6.26
CA ALA A 176 -15.94 -2.15 4.93
C ALA A 176 -16.61 -0.78 4.87
N ASN A 177 -15.92 0.20 4.29
CA ASN A 177 -16.52 1.45 3.86
C ASN A 177 -16.84 1.35 2.36
N THR A 178 -18.11 1.27 2.01
CA THR A 178 -18.58 1.02 0.64
C THR A 178 -18.75 2.28 -0.21
N ALA A 179 -18.48 3.47 0.34
CA ALA A 179 -18.49 4.71 -0.44
C ALA A 179 -17.13 5.40 -0.37
N GLU A 180 -16.78 6.11 -1.44
CA GLU A 180 -15.44 6.64 -1.66
C GLU A 180 -14.91 7.54 -0.53
N PRO A 181 -13.62 7.43 -0.14
CA PRO A 181 -12.66 6.41 -0.56
C PRO A 181 -13.03 5.02 0.00
N ARG A 182 -13.09 4.00 -0.88
CA ARG A 182 -13.44 2.63 -0.47
C ARG A 182 -12.30 2.01 0.33
N ILE A 183 -12.63 1.41 1.48
CA ILE A 183 -11.66 0.72 2.35
C ILE A 183 -12.28 -0.61 2.74
N VAL A 184 -11.51 -1.68 2.64
CA VAL A 184 -11.90 -3.01 3.11
C VAL A 184 -10.89 -3.46 4.15
N THR A 185 -11.39 -3.80 5.34
CA THR A 185 -10.66 -4.57 6.34
C THR A 185 -11.17 -5.99 6.29
N ALA A 186 -10.27 -6.93 5.99
CA ALA A 186 -10.61 -8.31 5.70
C ALA A 186 -9.78 -9.28 6.54
N ARG A 187 -10.31 -10.49 6.69
CA ARG A 187 -9.53 -11.69 7.00
C ARG A 187 -9.23 -12.39 5.67
N PHE A 188 -8.00 -12.87 5.51
CA PHE A 188 -7.60 -13.60 4.32
C PHE A 188 -6.39 -14.48 4.59
N LYS A 189 -6.15 -15.48 3.75
CA LYS A 189 -4.87 -16.20 3.71
C LYS A 189 -3.98 -15.65 2.62
N TYR A 190 -2.68 -15.69 2.86
CA TYR A 190 -1.67 -15.53 1.84
C TYR A 190 -0.78 -16.77 1.80
N HIS A 191 -0.82 -17.47 0.68
CA HIS A 191 -0.46 -18.88 0.55
C HIS A 191 -1.22 -19.70 1.60
N THR A 192 -0.51 -20.34 2.52
CA THR A 192 -1.09 -21.16 3.59
C THR A 192 -1.24 -20.39 4.91
N VAL A 193 -0.87 -19.11 4.94
CA VAL A 193 -0.74 -18.36 6.18
C VAL A 193 -1.90 -17.42 6.38
N GLN A 194 -2.51 -17.50 7.57
CA GLN A 194 -3.59 -16.62 7.96
C GLN A 194 -3.10 -15.18 8.20
N LYS A 195 -3.79 -14.22 7.59
CA LYS A 195 -3.82 -12.82 8.04
C LYS A 195 -5.17 -12.53 8.69
N PRO A 196 -5.24 -12.45 10.03
CA PRO A 196 -6.51 -12.28 10.73
C PRO A 196 -7.12 -10.89 10.53
N ILE A 197 -6.29 -9.87 10.26
CA ILE A 197 -6.74 -8.50 10.00
C ILE A 197 -5.83 -7.85 8.95
N GLY A 198 -6.40 -7.41 7.84
CA GLY A 198 -5.72 -6.60 6.83
C GLY A 198 -6.64 -5.54 6.24
N GLY A 199 -6.29 -4.27 6.43
CA GLY A 199 -6.98 -3.13 5.83
C GLY A 199 -6.26 -2.60 4.59
N PHE A 200 -6.99 -2.28 3.53
CA PHE A 200 -6.47 -1.61 2.34
C PHE A 200 -7.54 -0.71 1.71
N PHE A 201 -7.10 0.35 1.03
CA PHE A 201 -7.98 1.10 0.12
C PHE A 201 -8.33 0.23 -1.08
N VAL A 202 -9.43 0.52 -1.78
CA VAL A 202 -9.77 -0.16 -3.04
C VAL A 202 -10.03 0.91 -4.12
N GLY A 203 -9.35 0.76 -5.26
CA GLY A 203 -9.49 1.65 -6.42
C GLY A 203 -8.58 2.89 -6.41
N THR A 204 -7.91 3.21 -5.31
CA THR A 204 -6.97 4.34 -5.24
C THR A 204 -5.72 4.11 -6.10
N SER A 205 -5.10 5.20 -6.57
CA SER A 205 -3.83 5.08 -7.30
C SER A 205 -2.60 4.89 -6.38
N PRO A 206 -1.47 4.41 -6.94
CA PRO A 206 -0.22 4.26 -6.19
C PRO A 206 0.29 5.58 -5.60
N GLU A 207 0.24 6.67 -6.37
CA GLU A 207 0.67 8.00 -5.95
C GLU A 207 -0.20 8.55 -4.83
N PHE A 208 -1.50 8.25 -4.83
CA PHE A 208 -2.40 8.68 -3.76
C PHE A 208 -2.05 8.02 -2.44
N GLU A 209 -1.90 6.69 -2.44
CA GLU A 209 -1.52 5.93 -1.25
C GLU A 209 -0.12 6.36 -0.77
N LEU A 210 0.87 6.43 -1.66
CA LEU A 210 2.23 6.84 -1.33
C LEU A 210 2.27 8.26 -0.74
N SER A 211 1.54 9.20 -1.34
CA SER A 211 1.42 10.59 -0.86
C SER A 211 0.77 10.66 0.52
N LEU A 212 -0.33 9.95 0.73
CA LEU A 212 -1.07 9.98 1.99
C LEU A 212 -0.24 9.37 3.12
N TYR A 213 0.32 8.18 2.90
CA TYR A 213 1.16 7.51 3.87
C TYR A 213 2.43 8.31 4.19
N THR A 214 3.10 8.89 3.19
CA THR A 214 4.28 9.75 3.41
C THR A 214 3.92 10.97 4.26
N THR A 215 2.81 11.62 3.95
CA THR A 215 2.34 12.80 4.68
C THR A 215 2.03 12.47 6.13
N CYS A 216 1.28 11.40 6.36
CA CYS A 216 0.93 10.94 7.70
C CYS A 216 2.16 10.50 8.49
N PHE A 217 3.09 9.79 7.86
CA PHE A 217 4.34 9.34 8.48
C PHE A 217 5.19 10.51 8.96
N LEU A 218 5.33 11.56 8.14
CA LEU A 218 6.15 12.72 8.47
C LEU A 218 5.51 13.63 9.52
N LYS A 219 4.17 13.80 9.50
CA LYS A 219 3.47 14.63 10.50
C LYS A 219 3.23 13.91 11.83
N TYR A 220 2.90 12.62 11.78
CA TYR A 220 2.40 11.86 12.93
C TYR A 220 3.12 10.50 13.05
N PRO A 221 4.46 10.48 13.19
CA PRO A 221 5.20 9.24 13.28
C PRO A 221 4.74 8.40 14.49
N ASN A 222 4.51 7.10 14.28
CA ASN A 222 3.94 6.17 15.29
C ASN A 222 2.53 6.54 15.78
N GLY A 223 1.81 7.39 15.04
CA GLY A 223 0.51 7.92 15.43
C GLY A 223 -0.64 7.50 14.51
N LYS A 224 -1.83 7.89 14.94
CA LYS A 224 -3.04 7.88 14.11
C LYS A 224 -3.10 9.21 13.35
N CYS A 225 -3.17 9.15 12.03
CA CYS A 225 -3.35 10.30 11.17
C CYS A 225 -4.80 10.30 10.66
N THR A 226 -5.60 11.30 11.00
CA THR A 226 -6.99 11.38 10.53
C THR A 226 -7.07 12.38 9.39
N CYS A 227 -7.58 11.94 8.24
CA CYS A 227 -7.74 12.75 7.04
C CYS A 227 -9.22 12.91 6.70
N GLN A 228 -9.62 14.10 6.25
CA GLN A 228 -10.94 14.31 5.66
C GLN A 228 -10.89 14.14 4.15
N MET A 229 -11.68 13.22 3.62
CA MET A 229 -11.74 12.84 2.21
C MET A 229 -13.17 12.49 1.83
N ASN A 230 -13.71 13.17 0.84
CA ASN A 230 -15.06 13.00 0.32
C ASN A 230 -16.14 13.07 1.42
N GLY A 231 -16.03 14.06 2.31
CA GLY A 231 -16.94 14.23 3.46
C GLY A 231 -16.76 13.20 4.58
N LYS A 232 -15.81 12.27 4.46
CA LYS A 232 -15.56 11.21 5.45
C LYS A 232 -14.26 11.42 6.19
N ARG A 233 -14.22 10.93 7.44
CA ARG A 233 -12.99 10.83 8.23
C ARG A 233 -12.37 9.46 8.01
N VAL A 234 -11.15 9.46 7.51
CA VAL A 234 -10.40 8.29 7.12
C VAL A 234 -9.12 8.27 7.95
N LYS A 235 -8.89 7.18 8.70
CA LYS A 235 -7.80 7.09 9.67
C LYS A 235 -6.67 6.23 9.12
N MET A 236 -5.47 6.77 9.04
CA MET A 236 -4.26 6.03 8.69
C MET A 236 -3.47 5.73 9.95
N ILE A 237 -2.87 4.54 10.00
CA ILE A 237 -1.86 4.19 10.99
C ILE A 237 -0.52 4.18 10.29
N THR A 238 0.49 4.84 10.85
CA THR A 238 1.87 4.78 10.34
C THR A 238 2.83 4.49 11.49
N TYR A 239 3.73 3.54 11.30
CA TYR A 239 4.80 3.23 12.25
C TYR A 239 6.16 3.49 11.62
N ARG A 240 7.10 3.93 12.45
CA ARG A 240 8.51 4.08 12.07
C ARG A 240 9.32 2.89 12.55
N ASP A 241 10.35 2.56 11.79
CA ASP A 241 11.40 1.70 12.30
C ASP A 241 12.19 2.46 13.37
N ARG A 242 12.40 1.83 14.53
CA ARG A 242 13.02 2.50 15.69
C ARG A 242 14.50 2.82 15.45
N ARG A 243 15.19 2.05 14.61
CA ARG A 243 16.64 2.18 14.40
C ARG A 243 16.98 3.15 13.29
N THR A 244 16.22 3.11 12.20
CA THR A 244 16.52 3.84 10.96
C THR A 244 15.60 5.03 10.74
N SER A 245 14.49 5.11 11.48
CA SER A 245 13.44 6.12 11.27
C SER A 245 12.83 6.09 9.87
N LEU A 246 12.87 4.93 9.20
CA LEU A 246 12.22 4.68 7.93
C LEU A 246 10.77 4.21 8.14
N VAL A 247 9.99 4.15 7.06
CA VAL A 247 8.60 3.66 7.12
C VAL A 247 8.63 2.17 7.46
N ALA A 248 8.01 1.79 8.59
CA ALA A 248 7.90 0.40 8.99
C ALA A 248 6.59 -0.26 8.56
N THR A 249 5.48 0.49 8.62
CA THR A 249 4.19 0.11 8.03
C THR A 249 3.28 1.33 7.95
N ALA A 250 2.32 1.27 7.04
CA ALA A 250 1.31 2.28 6.80
C ALA A 250 0.06 1.58 6.24
N TYR A 251 -1.12 1.86 6.79
CA TYR A 251 -2.36 1.26 6.30
C TYR A 251 -3.59 2.04 6.74
N PRO A 252 -4.70 1.94 5.99
CA PRO A 252 -5.96 2.53 6.37
C PRO A 252 -6.72 1.69 7.39
N VAL A 253 -7.47 2.36 8.25
CA VAL A 253 -8.47 1.78 9.13
C VAL A 253 -9.79 2.54 8.98
N VAL A 254 -10.89 1.79 9.02
CA VAL A 254 -12.26 2.33 9.06
C VAL A 254 -12.61 2.68 10.50
#